data_AF-A0A202B9A7-F1
#
_entry.id   AF-A0A202B9A7-F1
#
_cell.length_a   1.000
_cell.length_b   1.000
_cell.length_c   1.000
_cell.angle_alpha   90.00
_cell.angle_beta   90.00
_cell.angle_gamma   90.00
#
_symmetry.space_group_name_H-M   'P 1'
#
loop_
_entity.id
_entity.type
_entity.pdbx_description
1 polymer ?
#
loop_
_entity_poly.entity_id
_entity_poly.type
_entity_poly.pdbx_seq_one_letter_code
_entity_poly.pdbx_strand_id
1 'polypeptide(L)'
;MSALLRRAAVASFSLILIACSTTPPAKPGLSANGCVGAVMPPPAGMSAAQNPELLAKAVGAPGKGGLCEGAVYRQDAAAGAVVYRVWDNAKPGSRLGRWWSFSQPRGPVAQYQAANAICPAWSQLNSVVRCQLKTGVQVAVGPGQSADCAPDPDFPPSPVNQVYVPNTSPDDIQVENCQDEGAFPPAM
;
A
#
# COMPACT_ATOMS: atom_id res chain seq x y z
N MET A 1 -50.82 36.74 62.97
CA MET A 1 -52.11 36.53 62.28
C MET A 1 -51.82 36.62 60.79
N SER A 2 -51.69 35.46 60.13
CA SER A 2 -52.54 35.01 59.00
C SER A 2 -52.45 35.96 57.79
N ALA A 3 -52.02 35.55 56.60
CA ALA A 3 -52.56 34.40 55.89
C ALA A 3 -51.78 34.07 54.59
N LEU A 4 -51.63 32.77 54.36
CA LEU A 4 -51.93 32.04 53.11
C LEU A 4 -51.04 32.25 51.86
N LEU A 5 -50.11 31.30 51.74
CA LEU A 5 -49.80 30.46 50.56
C LEU A 5 -50.62 30.75 49.29
N ARG A 6 -49.92 31.04 48.19
CA ARG A 6 -50.30 30.58 46.85
C ARG A 6 -49.12 29.92 46.14
N ARG A 7 -49.33 28.64 45.85
CA ARG A 7 -48.44 27.75 45.10
C ARG A 7 -48.33 28.23 43.66
N ALA A 8 -47.11 28.32 43.13
CA ALA A 8 -46.87 28.27 41.70
C ALA A 8 -45.59 27.44 41.50
N ALA A 9 -45.77 26.17 41.16
CA ALA A 9 -44.69 25.27 40.78
C ALA A 9 -44.22 25.66 39.37
N VAL A 10 -43.01 26.19 39.26
CA VAL A 10 -42.34 26.39 37.97
C VAL A 10 -41.49 25.15 37.71
N ALA A 11 -42.05 24.20 36.96
CA ALA A 11 -41.32 23.07 36.41
C ALA A 11 -40.58 23.53 35.15
N SER A 12 -39.30 23.89 35.29
CA SER A 12 -38.44 24.22 34.16
C SER A 12 -37.90 22.95 33.51
N PHE A 13 -38.38 22.74 32.29
CA PHE A 13 -38.15 21.64 31.37
C PHE A 13 -36.65 21.52 31.00
N SER A 14 -35.97 20.47 31.46
CA SER A 14 -34.61 20.13 31.00
C SER A 14 -34.70 19.48 29.61
N LEU A 15 -34.36 20.22 28.55
CA LEU A 15 -34.14 19.64 27.22
C LEU A 15 -32.84 18.81 27.25
N ILE A 16 -32.99 17.49 27.27
CA ILE A 16 -31.89 16.55 27.03
C ILE A 16 -31.75 16.40 25.51
N LEU A 17 -30.77 17.09 24.92
CA LEU A 17 -30.34 16.84 23.53
C LEU A 17 -29.54 15.54 23.50
N ILE A 18 -30.23 14.42 23.26
CA ILE A 18 -29.59 13.14 22.93
C ILE A 18 -29.18 13.23 21.46
N ALA A 19 -27.93 13.66 21.20
CA ALA A 19 -27.32 13.53 19.89
C ALA A 19 -26.91 12.07 19.68
N CYS A 20 -27.69 11.32 18.89
CA CYS A 20 -27.29 10.01 18.41
C CYS A 20 -26.12 10.17 17.43
N SER A 21 -24.90 9.87 17.86
CA SER A 21 -23.76 9.68 16.95
C SER A 21 -23.92 8.33 16.23
N THR A 22 -24.64 8.33 15.12
CA THR A 22 -24.66 7.18 14.20
C THR A 22 -23.34 7.17 13.44
N THR A 23 -22.35 6.42 13.95
CA THR A 23 -21.15 6.08 13.17
C THR A 23 -21.60 5.26 11.97
N PRO A 24 -21.34 5.69 10.71
CA PRO A 24 -21.67 4.88 9.54
C PRO A 24 -20.96 3.53 9.65
N PRO A 25 -21.63 2.41 9.32
CA PRO A 25 -20.97 1.11 9.30
C PRO A 25 -19.79 1.14 8.32
N ALA A 26 -18.62 0.69 8.78
CA ALA A 26 -17.45 0.55 7.93
C ALA A 26 -17.79 -0.32 6.72
N LYS A 27 -17.51 0.16 5.50
CA LYS A 27 -17.69 -0.63 4.28
C LYS A 27 -16.72 -1.82 4.33
N PRO A 28 -17.19 -3.07 4.23
CA PRO A 28 -16.30 -4.24 4.23
C PRO A 28 -15.24 -4.10 3.13
N GLY A 29 -13.96 -4.21 3.51
CA GLY A 29 -12.83 -4.14 2.57
C GLY A 29 -12.32 -2.74 2.26
N LEU A 30 -12.90 -1.68 2.83
CA LEU A 30 -12.32 -0.32 2.80
C LEU A 30 -11.63 0.00 4.13
N SER A 31 -10.40 0.49 4.08
CA SER A 31 -9.70 1.06 5.22
C SER A 31 -10.35 2.38 5.66
N ALA A 32 -10.01 2.84 6.86
CA ALA A 32 -10.47 4.14 7.37
C ALA A 32 -10.05 5.32 6.46
N ASN A 33 -9.01 5.14 5.65
CA ASN A 33 -8.50 6.13 4.70
C ASN A 33 -9.12 5.98 3.30
N GLY A 34 -10.10 5.09 3.12
CA GLY A 34 -10.74 4.84 1.84
C GLY A 34 -9.93 3.93 0.90
N CYS A 35 -8.85 3.31 1.38
CA CYS A 35 -8.09 2.33 0.62
C CYS A 35 -8.81 0.99 0.55
N VAL A 36 -8.60 0.22 -0.52
CA VAL A 36 -9.13 -1.14 -0.62
C VAL A 36 -8.10 -2.10 -0.02
N GLY A 37 -8.53 -2.99 0.88
CA GLY A 37 -7.65 -3.91 1.59
C GLY A 37 -7.05 -3.33 2.87
N ALA A 38 -5.93 -3.91 3.30
CA ALA A 38 -5.21 -3.50 4.50
C ALA A 38 -3.70 -3.65 4.30
N VAL A 39 -2.93 -2.89 5.06
CA VAL A 39 -1.48 -3.05 5.14
C VAL A 39 -1.17 -4.41 5.79
N MET A 40 -0.43 -5.26 5.09
CA MET A 40 -0.02 -6.57 5.61
C MET A 40 0.94 -6.41 6.79
N PRO A 41 0.96 -7.29 7.80
CA PRO A 41 1.96 -7.22 8.86
C PRO A 41 3.40 -7.42 8.34
N PRO A 42 4.43 -6.98 9.09
CA PRO A 42 5.82 -7.23 8.72
C PRO A 42 6.08 -8.74 8.51
N PRO A 43 6.71 -9.13 7.39
CA PRO A 43 7.19 -10.50 7.21
C PRO A 43 8.21 -10.91 8.28
N ALA A 44 8.45 -12.22 8.40
CA ALA A 44 9.47 -12.74 9.29
C ALA A 44 10.84 -12.11 9.00
N GLY A 45 11.56 -11.72 10.06
CA GLY A 45 12.85 -11.04 9.94
C GLY A 45 12.76 -9.53 9.71
N MET A 46 11.56 -8.95 9.76
CA MET A 46 11.35 -7.50 9.69
C MET A 46 10.57 -7.00 10.92
N SER A 47 10.77 -5.73 11.25
CA SER A 47 10.01 -5.02 12.28
C SER A 47 9.38 -3.74 11.75
N ALA A 48 8.32 -3.30 12.43
CA ALA A 48 7.74 -1.99 12.18
C ALA A 48 8.76 -0.88 12.48
N ALA A 49 8.83 0.09 11.59
CA ALA A 49 9.67 1.28 11.71
C ALA A 49 8.85 2.54 11.41
N GLN A 50 9.36 3.68 11.83
CA GLN A 50 8.79 4.99 11.51
C GLN A 50 9.73 5.73 10.57
N ASN A 51 9.23 6.06 9.38
CA ASN A 51 9.95 6.86 8.40
C ASN A 51 8.95 7.59 7.51
N PRO A 52 8.46 8.75 7.96
CA PRO A 52 7.42 9.49 7.24
C PRO A 52 7.90 9.96 5.86
N GLU A 53 9.19 10.25 5.69
CA GLU A 53 9.74 10.66 4.40
C GLU A 53 9.73 9.54 3.37
N LEU A 54 10.10 8.31 3.77
CA LEU A 54 10.02 7.14 2.91
C LEU A 54 8.56 6.85 2.54
N LEU A 55 7.66 6.90 3.52
CA LEU A 55 6.24 6.64 3.29
C LEU A 55 5.63 7.67 2.34
N ALA A 56 5.96 8.96 2.50
CA ALA A 56 5.50 10.03 1.62
C ALA A 56 5.96 9.87 0.16
N LYS A 57 7.10 9.20 -0.08
CA LYS A 57 7.57 8.87 -1.44
C LYS A 57 6.83 7.68 -2.06
N ALA A 58 6.27 6.80 -1.23
CA ALA A 58 5.61 5.58 -1.67
C ALA A 58 4.09 5.77 -1.84
N VAL A 59 3.46 6.57 -0.98
CA VAL A 59 2.03 6.86 -1.06
C VAL A 59 1.75 7.78 -2.24
N GLY A 60 0.89 7.32 -3.14
CA GLY A 60 0.51 8.06 -4.33
C GLY A 60 -0.88 8.70 -4.22
N ALA A 61 -1.04 9.82 -4.92
CA ALA A 61 -2.36 10.40 -5.14
C ALA A 61 -3.21 9.48 -6.03
N PRO A 62 -4.55 9.51 -5.90
CA PRO A 62 -5.44 8.78 -6.80
C PRO A 62 -5.11 9.03 -8.27
N GLY A 63 -5.08 7.95 -9.06
CA GLY A 63 -4.79 7.99 -10.49
C GLY A 63 -3.30 8.06 -10.83
N LYS A 64 -2.38 8.12 -9.85
CA LYS A 64 -0.93 8.20 -10.08
C LYS A 64 -0.16 6.91 -9.76
N GLY A 65 -0.86 5.83 -9.41
CA GLY A 65 -0.26 4.61 -8.92
C GLY A 65 0.41 4.82 -7.56
N GLY A 66 1.24 3.85 -7.15
CA GLY A 66 1.89 3.83 -5.83
C GLY A 66 1.04 3.17 -4.75
N LEU A 67 1.33 3.44 -3.48
CA LEU A 67 0.56 2.92 -2.36
C LEU A 67 -0.64 3.83 -2.07
N CYS A 68 -1.79 3.26 -1.72
CA CYS A 68 -2.92 4.03 -1.23
C CYS A 68 -2.68 4.51 0.21
N GLU A 69 -2.21 3.59 1.05
CA GLU A 69 -1.72 3.82 2.41
C GLU A 69 -0.57 2.83 2.65
N GLY A 70 0.18 2.97 3.74
CA GLY A 70 1.23 2.01 4.04
C GLY A 70 1.85 2.16 5.41
N ALA A 71 2.70 1.19 5.73
CA ALA A 71 3.60 1.20 6.88
C ALA A 71 5.03 1.00 6.41
N VAL A 72 5.99 1.40 7.26
CA VAL A 72 7.41 1.20 6.99
C VAL A 72 7.92 0.01 7.78
N TYR A 73 8.65 -0.88 7.10
CA TYR A 73 9.29 -2.03 7.71
C TYR A 73 10.79 -1.96 7.52
N ARG A 74 11.53 -2.32 8.58
CA ARG A 74 12.98 -2.45 8.56
C ARG A 74 13.36 -3.92 8.48
N GLN A 75 14.30 -4.26 7.58
CA GLN A 75 14.91 -5.58 7.53
C GLN A 75 15.87 -5.73 8.72
N ASP A 76 15.57 -6.62 9.67
CA ASP A 76 16.41 -6.84 10.85
C ASP A 76 17.27 -8.11 10.72
N ALA A 77 16.77 -9.13 10.02
CA ALA A 77 17.48 -10.39 9.87
C ALA A 77 18.60 -10.29 8.83
N ALA A 78 19.74 -10.92 9.14
CA ALA A 78 20.88 -11.06 8.21
C ALA A 78 20.49 -11.83 6.94
N ALA A 79 19.62 -12.83 7.07
CA ALA A 79 18.94 -13.42 5.93
C ALA A 79 17.85 -12.44 5.46
N GLY A 80 18.19 -11.64 4.44
CA GLY A 80 17.31 -10.62 3.88
C GLY A 80 15.97 -11.18 3.38
N ALA A 81 14.86 -10.47 3.62
CA ALA A 81 13.56 -10.84 3.08
C ALA A 81 13.60 -10.88 1.55
N VAL A 82 13.01 -11.92 0.98
CA VAL A 82 12.96 -12.11 -0.47
C VAL A 82 11.94 -11.16 -1.08
N VAL A 83 12.34 -10.48 -2.15
CA VAL A 83 11.49 -9.61 -2.95
C VAL A 83 11.59 -9.97 -4.43
N TYR A 84 10.49 -9.83 -5.13
CA TYR A 84 10.34 -10.11 -6.54
C TYR A 84 9.91 -8.85 -7.28
N ARG A 85 10.45 -8.67 -8.48
CA ARG A 85 10.04 -7.58 -9.37
C ARG A 85 9.84 -8.13 -10.76
N VAL A 86 8.66 -7.85 -11.31
CA VAL A 86 8.42 -7.99 -12.73
C VAL A 86 8.85 -6.68 -13.41
N TRP A 87 9.66 -6.78 -14.46
CA TRP A 87 10.26 -5.65 -15.15
C TRP A 87 10.21 -5.83 -16.67
N ASP A 88 10.51 -4.75 -17.38
CA ASP A 88 10.55 -4.70 -18.84
C ASP A 88 12.00 -4.86 -19.30
N ASN A 89 12.30 -6.01 -19.93
CA ASN A 89 13.65 -6.31 -20.40
C ASN A 89 14.15 -5.38 -21.52
N ALA A 90 13.25 -4.68 -22.23
CA ALA A 90 13.63 -3.65 -23.17
C ALA A 90 14.10 -2.36 -22.47
N LYS A 91 13.89 -2.24 -21.15
CA LYS A 91 14.30 -1.11 -20.30
C LYS A 91 15.22 -1.61 -19.17
N PRO A 92 16.49 -1.96 -19.44
CA PRO A 92 17.39 -2.57 -18.45
C PRO A 92 17.61 -1.73 -17.19
N GLY A 93 17.58 -0.40 -17.29
CA GLY A 93 17.65 0.49 -16.12
C GLY A 93 16.46 0.32 -15.15
N SER A 94 15.35 -0.27 -15.59
CA SER A 94 14.18 -0.55 -14.76
C SER A 94 14.30 -1.84 -13.95
N ARG A 95 15.33 -2.68 -14.20
CA ARG A 95 15.47 -4.01 -13.58
C ARG A 95 15.44 -3.96 -12.06
N LEU A 96 16.16 -3.02 -11.44
CA LEU A 96 16.21 -2.84 -9.98
C LEU A 96 15.44 -1.59 -9.52
N GLY A 97 14.32 -1.28 -10.19
CA GLY A 97 13.47 -0.14 -9.84
C GLY A 97 12.86 -0.24 -8.44
N ARG A 98 11.91 0.63 -8.14
CA ARG A 98 11.42 0.83 -6.77
C ARG A 98 10.29 -0.10 -6.34
N TRP A 99 9.57 -0.69 -7.28
CA TRP A 99 8.34 -1.44 -7.00
C TRP A 99 8.59 -2.95 -7.05
N TRP A 100 8.27 -3.62 -5.94
CA TRP A 100 8.52 -5.04 -5.68
C TRP A 100 7.31 -5.69 -5.01
N SER A 101 7.36 -7.01 -4.84
CA SER A 101 6.43 -7.80 -4.03
C SER A 101 7.18 -8.81 -3.18
N PHE A 102 6.66 -9.16 -2.01
CA PHE A 102 7.17 -10.31 -1.23
C PHE A 102 6.75 -11.66 -1.81
N SER A 103 5.73 -11.69 -2.67
CA SER A 103 5.24 -12.91 -3.30
C SER A 103 5.78 -13.06 -4.71
N GLN A 104 6.11 -14.29 -5.10
CA GLN A 104 6.48 -14.59 -6.48
C GLN A 104 5.32 -14.24 -7.42
N PRO A 105 5.59 -13.50 -8.52
CA PRO A 105 4.56 -13.12 -9.48
C PRO A 105 4.03 -14.36 -10.21
N ARG A 106 2.72 -14.40 -10.44
CA ARG A 106 2.02 -15.52 -11.10
C ARG A 106 0.89 -15.01 -11.97
N GLY A 107 0.44 -15.87 -12.89
CA GLY A 107 -0.68 -15.61 -13.77
C GLY A 107 -0.32 -14.79 -15.02
N PRO A 108 -1.31 -14.47 -15.87
CA PRO A 108 -1.11 -13.69 -17.08
C PRO A 108 -0.70 -12.24 -16.79
N VAL A 109 0.03 -11.61 -17.72
CA VAL A 109 0.49 -10.21 -17.61
C VAL A 109 -0.67 -9.25 -17.32
N ALA A 110 -1.77 -9.35 -18.06
CA ALA A 110 -2.93 -8.47 -17.89
C ALA A 110 -3.55 -8.57 -16.49
N GLN A 111 -3.60 -9.77 -15.91
CA GLN A 111 -4.08 -9.97 -14.54
C GLN A 111 -3.10 -9.33 -13.53
N TYR A 112 -1.80 -9.51 -13.74
CA TYR A 112 -0.78 -8.92 -12.88
C TYR A 112 -0.78 -7.39 -12.96
N GLN A 113 -0.97 -6.81 -14.15
CA GLN A 113 -1.12 -5.37 -14.36
C GLN A 113 -2.32 -4.82 -13.59
N ALA A 114 -3.50 -5.42 -13.76
CA ALA A 114 -4.70 -4.99 -13.06
C ALA A 114 -4.56 -5.11 -11.54
N ALA A 115 -3.99 -6.22 -11.06
CA ALA A 115 -3.80 -6.47 -9.63
C ALA A 115 -2.82 -5.48 -8.98
N ASN A 116 -1.87 -4.92 -9.73
CA ASN A 116 -0.86 -3.99 -9.20
C ASN A 116 -1.04 -2.54 -9.72
N ALA A 117 -2.15 -2.25 -10.43
CA ALA A 117 -2.42 -0.98 -11.07
C ALA A 117 -1.24 -0.47 -11.93
N ILE A 118 -0.68 -1.34 -12.77
CA ILE A 118 0.44 -1.02 -13.65
C ILE A 118 -0.08 -0.77 -15.06
N CYS A 119 -0.03 0.48 -15.52
CA CYS A 119 -0.45 0.84 -16.88
C CYS A 119 0.40 0.10 -17.93
N PRO A 120 -0.20 -0.47 -18.98
CA PRO A 120 0.54 -1.14 -20.05
C PRO A 120 1.60 -0.27 -20.71
N ALA A 121 1.34 1.02 -20.90
CA ALA A 121 2.32 1.98 -21.39
C ALA A 121 3.60 2.11 -20.52
N TRP A 122 3.54 1.81 -19.22
CA TRP A 122 4.68 1.95 -18.31
C TRP A 122 5.70 0.81 -18.47
N SER A 123 5.22 -0.43 -18.63
CA SER A 123 6.07 -1.62 -18.62
C SER A 123 5.40 -2.80 -19.32
N GLN A 124 6.16 -3.49 -20.19
CA GLN A 124 5.72 -4.74 -20.82
C GLN A 124 5.67 -5.94 -19.86
N LEU A 125 6.35 -5.85 -18.72
CA LEU A 125 6.34 -6.85 -17.65
C LEU A 125 6.64 -8.27 -18.16
N ASN A 126 7.81 -8.46 -18.77
CA ASN A 126 8.16 -9.69 -19.48
C ASN A 126 9.35 -10.43 -18.86
N SER A 127 9.87 -9.97 -17.72
CA SER A 127 10.98 -10.62 -17.02
C SER A 127 10.85 -10.48 -15.51
N VAL A 128 11.37 -11.45 -14.76
CA VAL A 128 11.35 -11.47 -13.29
C VAL A 128 12.78 -11.45 -12.75
N VAL A 129 13.02 -10.60 -11.75
CA VAL A 129 14.20 -10.68 -10.90
C VAL A 129 13.77 -10.92 -9.46
N ARG A 130 14.49 -11.81 -8.78
CA ARG A 130 14.35 -12.08 -7.35
C ARG A 130 15.60 -11.57 -6.63
N CYS A 131 15.42 -10.83 -5.54
CA CYS A 131 16.52 -10.36 -4.72
C CYS A 131 16.21 -10.55 -3.24
N GLN A 132 17.18 -10.21 -2.38
CA GLN A 132 17.01 -10.08 -0.94
C GLN A 132 17.15 -8.61 -0.54
N LEU A 133 16.35 -8.14 0.42
CA LEU A 133 16.56 -6.84 1.05
C LEU A 133 17.84 -6.87 1.88
N LYS A 134 18.69 -5.85 1.75
CA LYS A 134 19.87 -5.69 2.60
C LYS A 134 19.46 -5.52 4.07
N THR A 135 20.30 -5.96 5.00
CA THR A 135 20.04 -5.74 6.43
C THR A 135 20.01 -4.23 6.75
N GLY A 136 19.08 -3.82 7.61
CA GLY A 136 18.91 -2.44 8.07
C GLY A 136 18.10 -1.54 7.13
N VAL A 137 17.83 -1.97 5.89
CA VAL A 137 17.07 -1.15 4.94
C VAL A 137 15.61 -1.04 5.36
N GLN A 138 15.02 0.09 5.00
CA GLN A 138 13.61 0.36 5.25
C GLN A 138 12.85 0.39 3.92
N VAL A 139 11.69 -0.24 3.91
CA VAL A 139 10.77 -0.30 2.76
C VAL A 139 9.38 0.16 3.21
N ALA A 140 8.61 0.74 2.31
CA ALA A 140 7.20 1.03 2.57
C ALA A 140 6.33 -0.06 1.92
N VAL A 141 5.30 -0.51 2.64
CA VAL A 141 4.43 -1.62 2.24
C VAL A 141 2.98 -1.22 2.44
N GLY A 142 2.12 -1.55 1.48
CA GLY A 142 0.69 -1.31 1.59
C GLY A 142 -0.10 -1.64 0.32
N PRO A 143 -1.43 -1.53 0.37
CA PRO A 143 -2.30 -1.75 -0.79
C PRO A 143 -2.05 -0.73 -1.90
N GLY A 144 -2.28 -1.13 -3.15
CA GLY A 144 -2.06 -0.30 -4.34
C GLY A 144 -3.10 0.82 -4.51
N GLN A 145 -2.64 1.98 -4.95
CA GLN A 145 -3.48 3.11 -5.39
C GLN A 145 -3.97 2.90 -6.84
N SER A 146 -5.03 3.60 -7.23
CA SER A 146 -5.47 3.64 -8.63
C SER A 146 -4.44 4.28 -9.56
N ALA A 147 -4.55 3.94 -10.86
CA ALA A 147 -3.72 4.50 -11.91
C ALA A 147 -4.59 4.90 -13.11
N ASP A 148 -4.42 6.14 -13.58
CA ASP A 148 -5.04 6.64 -14.80
C ASP A 148 -4.07 6.36 -15.97
N CYS A 149 -4.50 5.54 -16.93
CA CYS A 149 -3.60 4.85 -17.85
C CYS A 149 -3.72 5.28 -19.31
N ALA A 150 -4.26 6.47 -19.61
CA ALA A 150 -4.48 6.92 -20.98
C ALA A 150 -3.27 6.67 -21.92
N PRO A 151 -3.48 6.02 -23.09
CA PRO A 151 -4.77 5.66 -23.70
C PRO A 151 -5.35 4.31 -23.24
N ASP A 152 -4.68 3.58 -22.36
CA ASP A 152 -5.11 2.28 -21.84
C ASP A 152 -6.22 2.45 -20.78
N PRO A 153 -6.97 1.37 -20.46
CA PRO A 153 -7.95 1.40 -19.37
C PRO A 153 -7.32 1.74 -18.01
N ASP A 154 -7.98 2.62 -17.26
CA ASP A 154 -7.60 2.95 -15.89
C ASP A 154 -7.76 1.74 -14.96
N PHE A 155 -6.94 1.69 -13.91
CA PHE A 155 -7.02 0.67 -12.87
C PHE A 155 -7.52 1.26 -11.55
N PRO A 156 -8.50 0.62 -10.87
CA PRO A 156 -8.96 1.04 -9.56
C PRO A 156 -7.90 0.74 -8.47
N PRO A 157 -8.08 1.26 -7.23
CA PRO A 157 -7.25 0.86 -6.10
C PRO A 157 -7.33 -0.66 -5.87
N SER A 158 -6.24 -1.25 -5.39
CA SER A 158 -6.09 -2.71 -5.28
C SER A 158 -5.76 -3.14 -3.85
N PRO A 159 -6.36 -4.24 -3.35
CA PRO A 159 -5.99 -4.82 -2.05
C PRO A 159 -4.61 -5.49 -2.03
N VAL A 160 -3.97 -5.67 -3.19
CA VAL A 160 -2.66 -6.31 -3.28
C VAL A 160 -1.60 -5.41 -2.67
N ASN A 161 -0.87 -5.94 -1.70
CA ASN A 161 0.23 -5.22 -1.07
C ASN A 161 1.44 -5.17 -2.01
N GLN A 162 1.95 -3.95 -2.21
CA GLN A 162 3.17 -3.68 -2.96
C GLN A 162 4.27 -3.23 -2.01
N VAL A 163 5.53 -3.43 -2.41
CA VAL A 163 6.72 -3.07 -1.63
C VAL A 163 7.48 -1.98 -2.37
N TYR A 164 7.51 -0.79 -1.80
CA TYR A 164 8.36 0.31 -2.25
C TYR A 164 9.73 0.18 -1.61
N VAL A 165 10.72 -0.13 -2.43
CA VAL A 165 12.14 -0.17 -2.08
C VAL A 165 12.78 1.12 -2.60
N PRO A 166 13.44 1.94 -1.76
CA PRO A 166 13.99 3.23 -2.17
C PRO A 166 15.32 3.06 -2.95
N ASN A 167 15.31 2.30 -4.04
CA ASN A 167 16.40 2.25 -5.00
C ASN A 167 16.41 3.59 -5.77
N THR A 168 17.34 4.48 -5.44
CA THR A 168 17.37 5.85 -6.00
C THR A 168 18.38 6.03 -7.13
N SER A 169 19.49 5.28 -7.10
CA SER A 169 20.54 5.30 -8.11
C SER A 169 21.29 3.95 -8.15
N PRO A 170 22.16 3.70 -9.14
CA PRO A 170 23.05 2.54 -9.15
C PRO A 170 23.94 2.42 -7.89
N ASP A 171 24.27 3.55 -7.26
CA ASP A 171 25.10 3.60 -6.04
C ASP A 171 24.27 3.43 -4.76
N ASP A 172 22.94 3.52 -4.85
CA ASP A 172 21.99 3.47 -3.73
C ASP A 172 20.93 2.39 -3.94
N ILE A 173 21.41 1.16 -4.12
CA ILE A 173 20.59 -0.05 -4.26
C ILE A 173 20.42 -0.74 -2.90
N GLN A 174 19.17 -0.96 -2.50
CA GLN A 174 18.79 -1.53 -1.19
C GLN A 174 18.57 -3.05 -1.22
N VAL A 175 18.79 -3.67 -2.37
CA VAL A 175 18.69 -5.12 -2.58
C VAL A 175 20.04 -5.73 -2.91
N GLU A 176 20.18 -7.03 -2.66
CA GLU A 176 21.37 -7.82 -2.95
C GLU A 176 21.00 -9.26 -3.32
N ASN A 177 22.00 -10.07 -3.66
CA ASN A 177 21.84 -11.49 -4.00
C ASN A 177 20.78 -11.74 -5.09
N CYS A 178 20.75 -10.85 -6.09
CA CYS A 178 19.75 -10.87 -7.15
C CYS A 178 19.98 -12.00 -8.15
N GLN A 179 18.90 -12.70 -8.51
CA GLN A 179 18.87 -13.78 -9.49
C GLN A 179 17.79 -13.49 -10.54
N ASP A 180 18.12 -13.68 -11.81
CA ASP A 180 17.15 -13.60 -12.89
C ASP A 180 16.33 -14.89 -12.91
N GLU A 181 15.01 -14.76 -12.79
CA GLU A 181 14.06 -15.88 -12.76
C GLU A 181 13.45 -16.13 -14.16
N GLY A 182 13.95 -15.44 -15.18
CA GLY A 182 13.54 -15.60 -16.57
C GLY A 182 12.29 -14.81 -16.94
N ALA A 183 11.54 -15.35 -17.91
CA ALA A 183 10.38 -14.69 -18.51
C ALA A 183 9.19 -14.58 -17.55
N PHE A 184 8.41 -13.52 -17.70
CA PHE A 184 7.07 -13.40 -17.10
C PHE A 184 6.01 -13.31 -18.21
N PRO A 185 4.96 -14.16 -18.19
CA PRO A 185 4.86 -15.36 -17.36
C PRO A 185 5.96 -16.38 -17.75
N PRO A 186 6.28 -17.35 -16.88
CA PRO A 186 7.18 -18.43 -17.28
C PRO A 186 6.62 -19.16 -18.50
N ALA A 187 7.50 -19.62 -19.39
CA ALA A 187 7.10 -20.49 -20.48
C ALA A 187 6.45 -21.76 -19.91
N MET A 188 5.34 -22.19 -20.53
CA MET A 188 4.66 -23.45 -20.19
C MET A 188 5.47 -24.66 -20.63
#